data_AF-A0A0B1RXV3-F1
#
_entry.id   AF-A0A0B1RXV3-F1
#
_cell.length_a   1.000
_cell.length_b   1.000
_cell.length_c   1.000
_cell.angle_alpha   90.00
_cell.angle_beta   90.00
_cell.angle_gamma   90.00
#
_symmetry.space_group_name_H-M   'P 1'
#
loop_
_entity.id
_entity.type
_entity.pdbx_description
1 polymer ?
#
loop_
_entity_poly.entity_id
_entity_poly.type
_entity_poly.pdbx_seq_one_letter_code
_entity_poly.pdbx_strand_id
1 'polypeptide(L)'
;MARDSADHEAMIARLLSRPFTIPIPGYSLSGRVLGMARSRMRVAMFDPYAENAVVLYAPPPLSAHEQMNMKDEDRLVHVVVDPVLGNILRPHQREGVKFMYDCVTGRNIEGHNGCIMADEMGLGKTLQCITLLYTLLRQSPEGKPTFSKAVIVCPSSLVKVRVFL
;
A
#
# COMPACT_ATOMS: atom_id res chain seq x y z
N MET A 1 -60.74 29.55 4.47
CA MET A 1 -59.45 29.35 5.17
C MET A 1 -58.73 28.03 4.84
N ALA A 2 -59.26 27.17 3.95
CA ALA A 2 -58.62 25.87 3.62
C ALA A 2 -57.77 25.87 2.33
N ARG A 3 -57.83 26.94 1.50
CA ARG A 3 -57.08 27.01 0.24
C ARG A 3 -55.58 27.27 0.45
N ASP A 4 -55.24 28.18 1.36
CA ASP A 4 -53.84 28.53 1.61
C ASP A 4 -52.99 27.35 2.12
N SER A 5 -53.57 26.41 2.89
CA SER A 5 -52.81 25.25 3.38
C SER A 5 -52.45 24.26 2.27
N ALA A 6 -53.34 24.06 1.30
CA ALA A 6 -53.11 23.16 0.18
C ALA A 6 -52.05 23.70 -0.78
N ASP A 7 -52.01 25.03 -0.97
CA ASP A 7 -51.03 25.70 -1.82
C ASP A 7 -49.61 25.64 -1.20
N HIS A 8 -49.50 25.79 0.13
CA HIS A 8 -48.22 25.62 0.84
C HIS A 8 -47.70 24.19 0.76
N GLU A 9 -48.58 23.19 0.90
CA GLU A 9 -48.20 21.78 0.85
C GLU A 9 -47.73 21.38 -0.56
N ALA A 10 -48.41 21.88 -1.61
CA ALA A 10 -47.97 21.73 -3.00
C ALA A 10 -46.63 22.42 -3.29
N MET A 11 -46.37 23.59 -2.67
CA MET A 11 -45.10 24.29 -2.79
C MET A 11 -43.94 23.54 -2.12
N ILE A 12 -44.17 22.99 -0.94
CA ILE A 12 -43.17 22.19 -0.21
C ILE A 12 -42.87 20.89 -0.96
N ALA A 13 -43.90 20.19 -1.46
CA ALA A 13 -43.71 19.00 -2.28
C ALA A 13 -42.85 19.29 -3.53
N ARG A 14 -43.07 20.44 -4.17
CA ARG A 14 -42.29 20.89 -5.33
C ARG A 14 -40.86 21.29 -4.98
N LEU A 15 -40.59 21.77 -3.77
CA LEU A 15 -39.23 22.07 -3.29
C LEU A 15 -38.46 20.79 -2.96
N LEU A 16 -39.11 19.82 -2.31
CA LEU A 16 -38.50 18.53 -1.95
C LEU A 16 -38.27 17.62 -3.16
N SER A 17 -39.06 17.77 -4.23
CA SER A 17 -38.88 17.00 -5.47
C SER A 17 -37.74 17.50 -6.35
N ARG A 18 -37.14 18.66 -6.04
CA ARG A 18 -36.02 19.20 -6.81
C ARG A 18 -34.72 18.53 -6.36
N PRO A 19 -33.84 18.13 -7.30
CA PRO A 19 -32.53 17.62 -6.94
C PRO A 19 -31.78 18.70 -6.15
N PHE A 20 -31.19 18.29 -5.02
CA PHE A 20 -30.44 19.18 -4.15
C PHE A 20 -29.36 19.91 -4.93
N THR A 21 -29.42 21.24 -4.92
CA THR A 21 -28.44 22.12 -5.56
C THR A 21 -27.70 22.87 -4.46
N ILE A 22 -26.37 22.80 -4.47
CA ILE A 22 -25.52 23.38 -3.42
C ILE A 22 -25.71 24.90 -3.43
N PRO A 23 -26.14 25.53 -2.32
CA PRO A 23 -26.52 26.96 -2.29
C PRO A 23 -25.34 27.94 -2.33
N ILE A 24 -24.14 27.48 -2.68
CA ILE A 24 -22.91 28.28 -2.69
C ILE A 24 -22.55 28.60 -4.16
N PRO A 25 -22.62 29.87 -4.59
CA PRO A 25 -22.29 30.26 -5.96
C PRO A 25 -20.85 29.87 -6.33
N GLY A 26 -20.67 29.10 -7.41
CA GLY A 26 -19.34 28.66 -7.88
C GLY A 26 -18.79 27.39 -7.24
N TYR A 27 -19.54 26.74 -6.33
CA TYR A 27 -19.12 25.48 -5.70
C TYR A 27 -19.39 24.29 -6.63
N SER A 28 -18.38 23.84 -7.37
CA SER A 28 -18.41 22.55 -8.05
C SER A 28 -18.03 21.44 -7.07
N LEU A 29 -18.76 20.32 -7.06
CA LEU A 29 -18.29 19.09 -6.46
C LEU A 29 -17.02 18.65 -7.20
N SER A 30 -15.84 18.98 -6.65
CA SER A 30 -14.68 18.12 -6.84
C SER A 30 -15.19 16.73 -6.47
N GLY A 31 -15.07 15.71 -7.34
CA GLY A 31 -15.60 14.35 -7.10
C GLY A 31 -15.00 13.63 -5.88
N ARG A 32 -14.41 14.38 -4.94
CA ARG A 32 -13.88 13.98 -3.64
C ARG A 32 -14.95 14.24 -2.58
N VAL A 33 -15.39 13.17 -1.92
CA VAL A 33 -16.25 13.25 -0.76
C VAL A 33 -15.53 14.01 0.37
N LEU A 34 -16.19 15.02 0.93
CA LEU A 34 -15.72 15.76 2.10
C LEU A 34 -15.45 14.78 3.26
N GLY A 35 -14.23 14.77 3.79
CA GLY A 35 -13.78 13.81 4.82
C GLY A 35 -12.95 12.62 4.31
N MET A 36 -12.89 12.39 3.00
CA MET A 36 -11.99 11.38 2.39
C MET A 36 -10.67 12.00 1.89
N ALA A 37 -10.11 12.95 2.66
CA ALA A 37 -8.72 13.30 2.45
C ALA A 37 -7.90 12.05 2.78
N ARG A 38 -7.21 11.47 1.78
CA ARG A 38 -6.16 10.50 2.06
C ARG A 38 -5.28 11.12 3.14
N SER A 39 -5.05 10.37 4.21
CA SER A 39 -4.18 10.79 5.30
C SER A 39 -2.91 11.39 4.71
N ARG A 40 -2.60 12.64 5.07
CA ARG A 40 -1.30 13.24 4.72
C ARG A 40 -0.15 12.52 5.41
N MET A 41 -0.46 11.79 6.48
CA MET A 41 0.49 11.03 7.26
C MET A 41 0.92 9.79 6.48
N ARG A 42 2.23 9.56 6.39
CA ARG A 42 2.77 8.31 5.86
C ARG A 42 2.39 7.16 6.80
N VAL A 43 1.66 6.18 6.27
CA VAL A 43 1.24 4.97 7.00
C VAL A 43 1.73 3.74 6.23
N ALA A 44 2.02 2.66 6.95
CA ALA A 44 2.30 1.37 6.35
C ALA A 44 1.14 0.93 5.45
N MET A 45 1.47 0.24 4.35
CA MET A 45 0.47 -0.18 3.37
C MET A 45 -0.45 -1.27 3.91
N PHE A 46 0.11 -2.17 4.73
CA PHE A 46 -0.61 -3.25 5.38
C PHE A 46 -0.36 -3.17 6.89
N ASP A 47 -1.29 -3.74 7.66
CA ASP A 47 -1.22 -3.73 9.12
C ASP A 47 -0.06 -4.62 9.61
N PRO A 48 0.95 -4.06 10.32
CA PRO A 48 2.07 -4.83 10.85
C PRO A 48 1.69 -5.72 12.05
N TYR A 49 0.55 -5.47 12.70
CA TYR A 49 0.11 -6.21 13.89
C TYR A 49 -0.92 -7.30 13.59
N ALA A 50 -1.28 -7.48 12.31
CA ALA A 50 -2.18 -8.54 11.89
C ALA A 50 -1.58 -9.93 12.15
N GLU A 51 -2.45 -10.91 12.40
CA GLU A 51 -2.05 -12.29 12.58
C GLU A 51 -1.30 -12.80 11.34
N ASN A 52 -0.15 -13.44 11.53
CA ASN A 52 0.73 -13.91 10.45
C ASN A 52 1.34 -12.82 9.54
N ALA A 53 1.32 -11.55 9.95
CA ALA A 53 1.99 -10.49 9.21
C ALA A 53 3.51 -10.75 9.09
N VAL A 54 4.02 -10.70 7.85
CA VAL A 54 5.47 -10.81 7.60
C VAL A 54 6.03 -9.41 7.46
N VAL A 55 6.58 -8.90 8.55
CA VAL A 55 7.19 -7.56 8.62
C VAL A 55 8.63 -7.64 8.15
N LEU A 56 8.94 -6.97 7.03
CA LEU A 56 10.31 -6.88 6.48
C LEU A 56 11.09 -5.72 7.11
N TYR A 57 10.39 -4.66 7.48
CA TYR A 57 11.01 -3.52 8.17
C TYR A 57 10.11 -2.96 9.25
N ALA A 58 10.69 -2.72 10.41
CA ALA A 58 10.12 -1.91 11.48
C ALA A 58 11.02 -0.67 11.70
N PRO A 59 10.43 0.53 11.79
CA PRO A 59 11.16 1.74 12.14
C PRO A 59 11.76 1.60 13.55
N PRO A 60 12.93 2.20 13.81
CA PRO A 60 13.55 2.18 15.13
C PRO A 60 12.63 2.88 16.15
N PRO A 61 12.57 2.40 17.40
CA PRO A 61 11.78 3.05 18.45
C PRO A 61 12.42 4.38 18.80
N LEU A 62 11.71 5.47 18.53
CA LEU A 62 12.14 6.84 18.86
C LEU A 62 11.44 7.32 20.13
N SER A 63 12.10 8.17 20.91
CA SER A 63 11.50 8.82 22.08
C SER A 63 10.31 9.70 21.66
N ALA A 64 9.31 9.85 22.53
CA ALA A 64 8.13 10.69 22.24
C ALA A 64 8.51 12.14 21.87
N HIS A 65 9.57 12.68 22.49
CA HIS A 65 10.10 14.00 22.17
C HIS A 65 10.75 14.08 20.78
N GLU A 66 11.39 13.00 20.33
CA GLU A 66 12.00 12.93 19.00
C GLU A 66 10.94 12.77 17.92
N GLN A 67 9.89 11.98 18.19
CA GLN A 67 8.74 11.83 17.28
C GLN A 67 8.00 13.15 17.05
N MET A 68 7.93 14.02 18.06
CA MET A 68 7.32 15.35 17.94
C MET A 68 8.18 16.35 17.15
N ASN A 69 9.51 16.17 17.14
CA ASN A 69 10.44 17.04 16.43
C ASN A 69 10.69 16.62 14.97
N MET A 70 10.43 15.35 14.62
CA MET A 70 10.62 14.88 13.25
C MET A 70 9.58 15.45 12.29
N LYS A 71 10.04 15.82 11.09
CA LYS A 71 9.15 16.20 9.99
C LYS A 71 8.38 14.97 9.51
N ASP A 72 7.14 15.17 9.08
CA ASP A 72 6.30 14.09 8.53
C ASP A 72 6.96 13.40 7.31
N GLU A 73 7.84 14.12 6.61
CA GLU A 73 8.60 13.59 5.47
C GLU A 73 9.74 12.63 5.83
N ASP A 74 10.26 12.70 7.05
CA ASP A 74 11.33 11.82 7.54
C ASP A 74 10.78 10.64 8.34
N ARG A 75 9.45 10.57 8.51
CA ARG A 75 8.80 9.50 9.24
C ARG A 75 8.87 8.20 8.44
N LEU A 76 9.62 7.25 8.98
CA LEU A 76 9.74 5.90 8.44
C LEU A 76 8.49 5.07 8.77
N VAL A 77 8.04 4.27 7.80
CA VAL A 77 6.89 3.39 7.92
C VAL A 77 7.30 1.92 7.91
N HIS A 78 6.45 1.07 8.48
CA HIS A 78 6.64 -0.37 8.39
C HIS A 78 6.50 -0.85 6.95
N VAL A 79 7.36 -1.78 6.55
CA VAL A 79 7.24 -2.51 5.28
C VAL A 79 6.76 -3.91 5.61
N VAL A 80 5.57 -4.24 5.13
CA VAL A 80 4.88 -5.50 5.43
C VAL A 80 4.56 -6.19 4.12
N VAL A 81 4.82 -7.49 4.05
CA VAL A 81 4.44 -8.28 2.87
C VAL A 81 2.93 -8.29 2.71
N ASP A 82 2.45 -8.32 1.47
CA ASP A 82 1.02 -8.48 1.18
C ASP A 82 0.44 -9.68 1.94
N PRO A 83 -0.63 -9.54 2.74
CA PRO A 83 -1.22 -10.62 3.51
C PRO A 83 -1.59 -11.84 2.66
N VAL A 84 -1.97 -11.65 1.38
CA VAL A 84 -2.27 -12.74 0.45
C VAL A 84 -1.02 -13.60 0.20
N LEU A 85 0.13 -12.96 -0.01
CA LEU A 85 1.40 -13.66 -0.21
C LEU A 85 1.93 -14.21 1.12
N GLY A 86 1.86 -13.42 2.20
CA GLY A 86 2.30 -13.79 3.54
C GLY A 86 1.64 -15.07 4.08
N ASN A 87 0.34 -15.25 3.80
CA ASN A 87 -0.41 -16.44 4.22
C ASN A 87 -0.04 -17.70 3.43
N ILE A 88 0.47 -17.57 2.20
CA ILE A 88 0.88 -18.71 1.38
C ILE A 88 2.31 -19.16 1.73
N LEU A 89 3.17 -18.20 2.11
CA LEU A 89 4.57 -18.45 2.43
C LEU A 89 4.74 -19.38 3.64
N ARG A 90 5.55 -20.44 3.46
CA ARG A 90 6.02 -21.32 4.54
C ARG A 90 7.08 -20.62 5.41
N PRO A 91 7.32 -21.05 6.66
CA PRO A 91 8.26 -20.40 7.57
C PRO A 91 9.65 -20.12 6.97
N HIS A 92 10.26 -21.12 6.32
CA HIS A 92 11.56 -20.96 5.64
C HIS A 92 11.51 -19.94 4.49
N GLN A 93 10.37 -19.83 3.79
CA GLN A 93 10.21 -18.84 2.71
C GLN A 93 10.06 -17.43 3.27
N ARG A 94 9.43 -17.28 4.44
CA ARG A 94 9.33 -15.99 5.14
C ARG A 94 10.71 -15.49 5.56
N GLU A 95 11.54 -16.37 6.09
CA GLU A 95 12.93 -16.09 6.43
C GLU A 95 13.76 -15.72 5.19
N GLY A 96 13.61 -16.48 4.09
CA GLY A 96 14.28 -16.19 2.82
C GLY A 96 13.91 -14.80 2.26
N VAL A 97 12.63 -14.42 2.28
CA VAL A 97 12.20 -13.08 1.84
C VAL A 97 12.77 -11.97 2.72
N LYS A 98 12.79 -12.16 4.05
CA LYS A 98 13.39 -11.22 4.98
C LYS A 98 14.88 -11.04 4.71
N PHE A 99 15.61 -12.13 4.56
CA PHE A 99 17.02 -12.12 4.21
C PHE A 99 17.29 -11.37 2.91
N MET A 100 16.55 -11.69 1.83
CA MET A 100 16.72 -11.00 0.55
C MET A 100 16.43 -9.50 0.67
N TYR A 101 15.42 -9.11 1.44
CA TYR A 101 15.08 -7.71 1.66
C TYR A 101 16.22 -6.98 2.39
N ASP A 102 16.79 -7.56 3.44
CA ASP A 102 17.92 -6.97 4.17
C ASP A 102 19.18 -6.85 3.31
N CYS A 103 19.43 -7.80 2.42
CA CYS A 103 20.51 -7.74 1.42
C CYS A 103 20.28 -6.64 0.37
N VAL A 104 19.09 -6.55 -0.21
CA VAL A 104 18.80 -5.57 -1.28
C VAL A 104 18.73 -4.14 -0.74
N THR A 105 18.33 -3.97 0.52
CA THR A 105 18.30 -2.66 1.19
C THR A 105 19.64 -2.25 1.82
N GLY A 106 20.70 -3.05 1.67
CA GLY A 106 22.04 -2.73 2.17
C GLY A 106 22.16 -2.77 3.70
N ARG A 107 21.23 -3.44 4.39
CA ARG A 107 21.24 -3.57 5.86
C ARG A 107 22.10 -4.73 6.35
N ASN A 108 22.25 -5.75 5.51
CA ASN A 108 23.13 -6.87 5.81
C ASN A 108 24.60 -6.47 5.60
N ILE A 109 24.90 -5.86 4.46
CA ILE A 109 26.24 -5.38 4.12
C ILE A 109 26.12 -3.96 3.56
N GLU A 110 26.69 -2.98 4.28
CA GLU A 110 26.66 -1.59 3.87
C GLU A 110 27.35 -1.40 2.51
N GLY A 111 26.71 -0.65 1.60
CA GLY A 111 27.23 -0.41 0.25
C GLY A 111 27.00 -1.53 -0.76
N HIS A 112 26.38 -2.65 -0.36
CA HIS A 112 26.05 -3.76 -1.27
C HIS A 112 24.56 -4.04 -1.29
N ASN A 113 23.95 -3.93 -2.49
CA ASN A 113 22.51 -4.11 -2.70
C ASN A 113 22.17 -5.40 -3.46
N GLY A 114 23.06 -6.40 -3.37
CA GLY A 114 22.93 -7.69 -4.07
C GLY A 114 22.56 -8.81 -3.13
N CYS A 115 21.88 -9.83 -3.65
CA CYS A 115 21.54 -11.04 -2.90
C CYS A 115 21.73 -12.28 -3.78
N ILE A 116 22.25 -13.36 -3.19
CA ILE A 116 22.36 -14.68 -3.83
C ILE A 116 21.51 -15.66 -3.03
N MET A 117 20.51 -16.27 -3.68
CA MET A 117 19.73 -17.35 -3.10
C MET A 117 20.40 -18.69 -3.41
N ALA A 118 20.93 -19.36 -2.39
CA ALA A 118 21.58 -20.67 -2.50
C ALA A 118 20.75 -21.83 -1.93
N ASP A 119 19.44 -21.62 -1.71
CA ASP A 119 18.53 -22.65 -1.19
C ASP A 119 18.44 -23.88 -2.12
N GLU A 120 18.09 -25.03 -1.54
CA GLU A 120 17.82 -26.26 -2.29
C GLU A 120 16.76 -26.05 -3.39
N MET A 121 16.92 -26.79 -4.49
CA MET A 121 15.95 -26.78 -5.59
C MET A 121 14.62 -27.36 -5.10
N GLY A 122 13.51 -26.64 -5.32
CA GLY A 122 12.17 -27.08 -4.91
C GLY A 122 11.53 -26.29 -3.75
N LEU A 123 12.29 -25.47 -3.01
CA LEU A 123 11.75 -24.64 -1.90
C LEU A 123 10.87 -23.44 -2.34
N GLY A 124 10.61 -23.29 -3.64
CA GLY A 124 9.75 -22.22 -4.15
C GLY A 124 10.41 -20.84 -4.20
N LYS A 125 11.70 -20.77 -4.57
CA LYS A 125 12.46 -19.51 -4.77
C LYS A 125 11.73 -18.48 -5.64
N THR A 126 10.97 -18.93 -6.65
CA THR A 126 10.16 -18.04 -7.50
C THR A 126 9.11 -17.28 -6.70
N LEU A 127 8.41 -17.94 -5.77
CA LEU A 127 7.40 -17.29 -4.92
C LEU A 127 8.06 -16.25 -4.01
N GLN A 128 9.20 -16.59 -3.41
CA GLN A 128 9.97 -15.67 -2.57
C GLN A 128 10.40 -14.42 -3.38
N CYS A 129 10.92 -14.63 -4.59
CA CYS A 129 11.39 -13.56 -5.47
C CYS A 129 10.24 -12.65 -5.94
N ILE A 130 9.10 -13.22 -6.32
CA ILE A 130 7.89 -12.44 -6.67
C ILE A 130 7.40 -11.65 -5.47
N THR A 131 7.42 -12.22 -4.27
CA THR A 131 6.96 -11.55 -3.06
C THR A 131 7.84 -10.34 -2.72
N LEU A 132 9.15 -10.50 -2.84
CA LEU A 132 10.10 -9.41 -2.67
C LEU A 132 9.87 -8.30 -3.71
N LEU A 133 9.79 -8.66 -4.99
CA LEU A 133 9.55 -7.72 -6.08
C LEU A 133 8.24 -6.95 -5.88
N TYR A 134 7.17 -7.66 -5.54
CA TYR A 134 5.87 -7.03 -5.28
C TYR A 134 5.93 -6.04 -4.13
N THR A 135 6.62 -6.39 -3.05
CA THR A 135 6.78 -5.52 -1.89
C THR A 135 7.59 -4.28 -2.24
N LEU A 136 8.71 -4.42 -2.94
CA LEU A 136 9.56 -3.29 -3.33
C LEU A 136 8.94 -2.39 -4.42
N LEU A 137 8.08 -2.93 -5.29
CA LEU A 137 7.32 -2.15 -6.29
C LEU A 137 6.23 -1.26 -5.68
N ARG A 138 5.77 -1.55 -4.46
CA ARG A 138 4.65 -0.84 -3.83
C ARG A 138 5.03 -0.12 -2.53
N GLN A 139 6.06 -0.59 -1.85
CA GLN A 139 6.44 -0.14 -0.51
C GLN A 139 7.92 0.18 -0.43
N SER A 140 8.24 1.06 0.52
CA SER A 140 9.57 1.35 1.02
C SER A 140 9.44 1.90 2.44
N PRO A 141 10.53 1.94 3.21
CA PRO A 141 10.56 2.62 4.50
C PRO A 141 10.09 4.09 4.44
N GLU A 142 10.20 4.74 3.28
CA GLU A 142 9.80 6.13 3.07
C GLU A 142 8.34 6.28 2.63
N GLY A 143 7.58 5.19 2.53
CA GLY A 143 6.18 5.22 2.07
C GLY A 143 6.02 5.46 0.57
N LYS A 144 7.07 5.20 -0.21
CA LYS A 144 7.09 5.30 -1.69
C LYS A 144 7.47 3.93 -2.28
N PRO A 145 7.20 3.66 -3.56
CA PRO A 145 7.75 2.47 -4.19
C PRO A 145 9.29 2.58 -4.27
N THR A 146 10.01 1.50 -3.93
CA THR A 146 11.48 1.48 -3.95
C THR A 146 12.01 1.55 -5.38
N PHE A 147 11.31 0.90 -6.32
CA PHE A 147 11.54 1.03 -7.75
C PHE A 147 10.22 0.94 -8.52
N SER A 148 10.21 1.45 -9.75
CA SER A 148 9.00 1.48 -10.59
C SER A 148 8.91 0.31 -11.57
N LYS A 149 10.04 -0.32 -11.89
CA LYS A 149 10.14 -1.40 -12.88
C LYS A 149 11.15 -2.44 -12.40
N ALA A 150 10.90 -3.70 -12.76
CA ALA A 150 11.78 -4.82 -12.49
C ALA A 150 11.91 -5.69 -13.74
N VAL A 151 13.06 -6.35 -13.89
CA VAL A 151 13.34 -7.30 -14.98
C VAL A 151 13.70 -8.63 -14.37
N ILE A 152 13.04 -9.70 -14.81
CA ILE A 152 13.34 -11.06 -14.42
C ILE A 152 13.99 -11.75 -15.63
N VAL A 153 15.25 -12.13 -15.47
CA VAL A 153 15.96 -12.90 -16.49
C VAL A 153 15.86 -14.37 -16.11
N CYS A 154 15.30 -15.18 -17.01
CA CYS A 154 15.20 -16.62 -16.83
C CYS A 154 15.46 -17.34 -18.17
N PRO A 155 15.92 -18.59 -18.16
CA PRO A 155 16.06 -19.40 -19.37
C PRO A 155 14.75 -19.51 -20.13
N SER A 156 14.82 -19.57 -21.47
CA SER A 156 13.64 -19.60 -22.35
C SER A 156 12.69 -20.76 -22.06
N SER A 157 13.18 -21.88 -21.53
CA SER A 157 12.39 -23.05 -21.15
C SER A 157 11.38 -22.80 -20.03
N LEU A 158 11.61 -21.78 -19.18
CA LEU A 158 10.73 -21.42 -18.06
C LEU A 158 9.73 -20.31 -18.42
N VAL A 159 9.89 -19.69 -19.59
CA VAL A 159 8.99 -18.65 -20.09
C VAL A 159 7.91 -19.31 -20.94
N LYS A 160 6.67 -19.30 -20.46
CA LYS A 160 5.52 -19.54 -21.36
C LYS A 160 5.38 -18.33 -22.27
N VAL A 161 5.89 -18.44 -23.50
CA VAL A 161 5.64 -17.47 -24.56
C VAL A 161 4.16 -17.57 -24.92
N ARG A 162 3.33 -16.74 -24.30
CA ARG A 162 1.97 -16.49 -24.77
C ARG A 162 2.10 -15.48 -25.91
N VAL A 163 2.29 -15.96 -27.13
CA VAL A 163 2.08 -15.17 -28.35
C VAL A 163 0.60 -14.81 -28.37
N PHE A 164 0.25 -13.61 -27.92
CA PHE A 164 -1.02 -13.00 -28.26
C PHE A 164 -0.86 -12.44 -29.67
N LEU A 165 -1.20 -13.27 -30.67
CA LEU A 165 -1.66 -12.82 -31.99
C LEU A 165 -3.15 -12.50 -31.88
#